data_AF-A0A537CPT5-F1
#
_entry.id   AF-A0A537CPT5-F1
#
_cell.length_a   1.000
_cell.length_b   1.000
_cell.length_c   1.000
_cell.angle_alpha   90.00
_cell.angle_beta   90.00
_cell.angle_gamma   90.00
#
_symmetry.space_group_name_H-M   'P 1'
#
loop_
_entity.id
_entity.type
_entity.pdbx_description
1 polymer ?
#
loop_
_entity_poly.entity_id
_entity_poly.type
_entity_poly.pdbx_seq_one_letter_code
_entity_poly.pdbx_strand_id
1 'polypeptide(L)' 'ELWHGTWEGDESDLRRVDPRTGEVLERLEMPPGVSVSGLESDGGDQFFCGGGRSGKVRTVRRPKRDE' A
#
# COMPACT_ATOMS: atom_id res chain seq x y z
N GLU A 1 -2.80 -12.63 -4.11
CA GLU A 1 -2.04 -11.88 -3.09
C GLU A 1 -2.99 -10.93 -2.37
N LEU A 2 -2.79 -10.67 -1.08
CA LEU A 2 -3.59 -9.70 -0.34
C LEU A 2 -2.69 -8.51 0.03
N TRP A 3 -3.04 -7.34 -0.47
CA TRP A 3 -2.40 -6.08 -0.13
C TRP A 3 -3.43 -5.16 0.54
N HIS A 4 -3.00 -4.48 1.60
CA HIS A 4 -3.85 -3.60 2.39
C HIS A 4 -3.13 -2.29 2.67
N GLY A 5 -3.79 -1.16 2.43
CA GLY A 5 -3.29 0.15 2.85
C GLY A 5 -3.78 0.47 4.26
N THR A 6 -2.87 0.87 5.13
CA THR A 6 -3.15 1.32 6.51
C THR A 6 -2.80 2.78 6.67
N TRP A 7 -3.55 3.49 7.52
CA TRP A 7 -3.33 4.91 7.80
C TRP A 7 -3.74 5.24 9.22
N GLU A 8 -2.85 5.88 9.98
CA GLU A 8 -3.09 6.41 11.32
C GLU A 8 -2.38 7.77 11.48
N GLY A 9 -3.11 8.81 11.85
CA GLY A 9 -2.54 10.16 11.98
C GLY A 9 -1.90 10.66 10.68
N ASP A 10 -0.57 10.82 10.70
CA ASP A 10 0.24 11.27 9.55
C ASP A 10 1.11 10.14 8.94
N GLU A 11 0.94 8.90 9.42
CA GLU A 11 1.69 7.73 8.97
C GLU A 11 0.79 6.77 8.19
N SER A 12 1.29 6.27 7.06
CA SER A 12 0.60 5.23 6.30
C SER A 12 1.59 4.22 5.72
N ASP A 13 1.12 3.00 5.48
CA ASP A 13 1.92 1.93 4.91
C ASP A 13 1.07 0.98 4.07
N LEU A 14 1.71 0.29 3.13
CA LEU A 14 1.11 -0.82 2.39
C LEU A 14 1.63 -2.13 2.95
N ARG A 15 0.73 -3.04 3.30
CA ARG A 15 1.06 -4.35 3.87
C ARG A 15 0.69 -5.45 2.90
N ARG A 16 1.65 -6.33 2.60
CA ARG A 16 1.32 -7.64 2.04
C ARG A 16 0.98 -8.55 3.20
N VAL A 17 -0.19 -9.16 3.13
CA VAL A 17 -0.73 -9.99 4.19
C VAL A 17 -0.92 -11.41 3.67
N ASP A 18 -0.59 -12.42 4.47
CA ASP A 18 -1.00 -13.79 4.19
C ASP A 18 -2.53 -13.86 4.35
N PRO A 19 -3.29 -14.19 3.28
CA PRO A 19 -4.76 -14.17 3.34
C PRO A 19 -5.36 -15.27 4.23
N ARG A 20 -4.58 -16.26 4.66
CA ARG A 20 -5.02 -17.37 5.51
C ARG A 20 -4.75 -17.10 6.98
N THR A 21 -3.57 -16.55 7.30
CA THR A 21 -3.12 -16.36 8.68
C THR A 21 -3.31 -14.92 9.17
N GLY A 22 -3.37 -13.95 8.26
CA GLY A 22 -3.37 -12.52 8.60
C GLY A 22 -1.98 -11.98 8.95
N GLU A 23 -0.91 -12.78 8.84
CA GLU A 23 0.44 -12.32 9.11
C GLU A 23 0.91 -11.31 8.06
N VAL A 24 1.61 -10.26 8.51
CA VAL A 24 2.21 -9.27 7.62
C VAL A 24 3.51 -9.85 7.06
N LEU A 25 3.50 -10.16 5.76
CA LEU A 25 4.63 -10.70 5.03
C LEU A 25 5.61 -9.60 4.60
N GLU A 26 5.11 -8.38 4.39
CA GLU A 26 5.88 -7.25 3.90
C GLU A 26 5.21 -5.92 4.21
N ARG A 27 6.01 -4.87 4.44
CA ARG A 27 5.55 -3.50 4.69
C ARG A 27 6.29 -2.50 3.81
N LEU A 28 5.54 -1.59 3.20
CA LEU A 28 6.05 -0.43 2.47
C LEU A 28 5.58 0.84 3.16
N GLU A 29 6.47 1.46 3.91
CA GLU A 29 6.18 2.72 4.61
C GLU A 29 6.09 3.87 3.61
N MET A 30 5.05 4.68 3.75
CA MET A 30 4.90 5.87 2.94
C MET A 30 5.72 7.02 3.53
N PRO A 31 6.21 7.96 2.70
CA PRO A 31 6.82 9.17 3.21
C PRO A 31 5.88 9.94 4.15
N PRO A 32 6.40 10.66 5.15
CA PRO A 32 5.58 11.44 6.08
C PRO A 32 4.59 12.38 5.36
N GLY A 33 3.35 12.44 5.85
CA GLY A 33 2.30 13.28 5.27
C GLY A 33 1.66 12.72 3.99
N VAL A 34 2.10 11.56 3.52
CA VAL A 34 1.35 10.76 2.54
C VAL A 34 0.38 9.87 3.31
N SER A 35 -0.90 9.99 2.99
CA SER A 35 -1.96 9.09 3.48
C SER A 35 -2.40 8.15 2.36
N VAL A 36 -2.79 6.93 2.72
CA VAL A 36 -3.39 5.96 1.80
C VAL A 36 -4.78 5.62 2.32
N SER A 37 -5.81 6.21 1.72
CA SER A 37 -7.22 5.97 2.04
C SER A 37 -7.88 4.93 1.13
N GLY A 38 -7.20 4.54 0.04
CA GLY A 38 -7.66 3.54 -0.90
C GLY A 38 -6.48 2.97 -1.68
N LEU A 39 -6.59 1.71 -2.07
CA LEU A 39 -5.54 0.96 -2.74
C LEU A 39 -6.16 0.12 -3.86
N GLU A 40 -5.69 0.30 -5.09
CA GLU A 40 -6.09 -0.50 -6.25
C GLU A 40 -4.88 -0.99 -7.04
N SER A 41 -5.01 -2.13 -7.69
CA SER A 41 -3.96 -2.77 -8.49
C SER A 41 -4.13 -2.43 -9.97
N ASP A 42 -3.03 -2.17 -10.69
CA ASP A 42 -3.05 -2.12 -12.16
C ASP A 42 -3.09 -3.52 -12.82
N GLY A 43 -2.97 -4.58 -12.02
CA GLY A 43 -2.88 -5.97 -12.48
C GLY A 43 -1.43 -6.42 -12.78
N GLY A 44 -0.48 -5.48 -12.77
CA GLY A 44 0.94 -5.70 -12.99
C GLY A 44 1.77 -5.34 -11.76
N ASP A 45 2.70 -4.41 -11.94
CA ASP A 45 3.73 -4.06 -10.94
C ASP A 45 3.41 -2.80 -10.14
N GLN A 46 2.20 -2.24 -10.25
CA GLN A 46 1.86 -0.97 -9.60
C GLN A 46 0.60 -1.04 -8.73
N PHE A 47 0.59 -0.14 -7.76
CA PHE A 47 -0.56 0.24 -6.98
C PHE A 47 -0.94 1.68 -7.24
N PHE A 48 -2.23 1.96 -7.28
CA PHE A 48 -2.79 3.29 -7.21
C PHE A 48 -3.26 3.55 -5.79
N CYS A 49 -2.60 4.49 -5.12
CA CYS A 49 -2.87 4.86 -3.73
C CYS A 49 -3.61 6.20 -3.68
N GLY A 50 -4.85 6.18 -3.21
CA GLY A 50 -5.68 7.37 -3.00
C GLY A 50 -5.27 8.12 -1.75
N GLY A 51 -5.09 9.44 -1.84
CA GLY A 51 -4.48 10.27 -0.82
C GLY A 51 -5.43 11.05 0.07
N GLY A 52 -6.53 10.46 0.54
CA GLY A 52 -7.47 11.05 1.52
C GLY A 52 -7.70 12.56 1.34
N ARG A 53 -7.31 13.34 2.35
CA ARG A 53 -7.46 14.82 2.36
C ARG A 53 -6.67 15.55 1.26
N SER A 54 -5.59 14.97 0.75
CA SER A 54 -4.82 15.59 -0.34
C SER A 54 -5.52 15.53 -1.69
N GLY A 55 -6.51 14.63 -1.86
CA GLY A 55 -7.20 14.41 -3.13
C GLY A 55 -6.33 13.87 -4.27
N LYS A 56 -5.06 13.55 -3.99
CA LYS A 56 -4.09 13.06 -4.98
C LYS A 56 -4.13 11.54 -5.10
N VAL A 57 -3.88 11.02 -6.30
CA VAL A 57 -3.55 9.61 -6.52
C VAL A 57 -2.04 9.49 -6.80
N ARG A 58 -1.38 8.52 -6.17
CA ARG A 58 0.04 8.24 -6.35
C ARG A 58 0.22 6.81 -6.79
N THR A 59 1.20 6.57 -7.66
CA THR A 59 1.62 5.23 -8.07
C THR A 59 2.73 4.73 -7.15
N VAL A 60 2.57 3.54 -6.58
CA VAL A 60 3.61 2.85 -5.81
C VAL A 60 3.97 1.57 -6.56
N ARG A 61 5.26 1.35 -6.84
CA ARG A 61 5.70 0.09 -7.47
C ARG A 61 5.75 -1.03 -6.44
N ARG A 62 5.36 -2.22 -6.89
CA ARG A 62 5.52 -3.45 -6.13
C ARG A 62 7.01 -3.78 -6.01
N PRO A 63 7.45 -4.23 -4.83
CA PRO A 63 8.76 -4.82 -4.65
C PRO A 63 8.94 -5.96 -5.65
N LYS A 64 10.06 -5.94 -6.38
CA LYS A 64 10.44 -7.06 -7.25
C LYS A 64 10.71 -8.27 -6.36
N ARG A 65 10.22 -9.43 -6.79
CA ARG A 65 10.56 -10.70 -6.17
C ARG A 65 11.62 -11.36 -7.03
N ASP A 66 12.66 -11.85 -6.39
CA ASP A 66 13.50 -12.86 -7.01
C ASP A 66 12.69 -14.17 -6.99
N GLU A 67 12.48 -14.77 -8.16
CA GLU A 67 11.88 -16.11 -8.30
C GLU A 67 12.88 -17.22 -7.97
#